data_AF-A0A564Y116-F1
#
_entry.id   AF-A0A564Y116-F1
#
_cell.length_a   1.000
_cell.length_b   1.000
_cell.length_c   1.000
_cell.angle_alpha   90.00
_cell.angle_beta   90.00
_cell.angle_gamma   90.00
#
_symmetry.space_group_name_H-M   'P 1'
#
loop_
_entity.id
_entity.type
_entity.pdbx_description
1 polymer ?
#
loop_
_entity_poly.entity_id
_entity_poly.type
_entity_poly.pdbx_seq_one_letter_code
_entity_poly.pdbx_strand_id
1 'polypeptide(L)' 'MTLQHSRLKMLMRYYLEDGRRVYTLKLMHNGIPTQSAHPARFSPDDKFSQYRLQTKMRFNLLKLDEKEK' A
#
# COMPACT_ATOMS: atom_id res chain seq x y z
N MET A 1 7.67 30.53 8.17
CA MET A 1 6.92 29.77 7.14
C MET A 1 6.61 28.39 7.70
N THR A 2 5.75 28.35 8.72
CA THR A 2 5.50 27.16 9.55
C THR A 2 4.57 26.20 8.82
N LEU A 3 5.10 25.05 8.40
CA LEU A 3 4.34 23.92 7.88
C LEU A 3 3.39 23.43 8.98
N GLN A 4 2.10 23.76 8.85
CA GLN A 4 1.03 23.21 9.67
C GLN A 4 0.99 21.68 9.47
N HIS A 5 1.46 20.94 10.48
CA HIS A 5 1.41 19.49 10.46
C HIS A 5 -0.02 19.05 10.79
N SER A 6 -0.68 18.54 9.75
CA SER A 6 -2.06 18.06 9.74
C SER A 6 -2.29 16.86 10.68
N ARG A 7 -3.48 16.84 11.29
CA ARG A 7 -3.97 15.95 12.34
C ARG A 7 -4.42 14.57 11.83
N LEU A 8 -3.56 13.78 11.18
CA LEU A 8 -3.85 12.35 10.92
C LEU A 8 -2.60 11.49 11.11
N LYS A 9 -2.54 10.82 12.26
CA LYS A 9 -1.38 10.08 12.77
C LYS A 9 -1.35 8.63 12.23
N MET A 10 -0.85 8.44 11.01
CA MET A 10 -0.18 7.20 10.61
C MET A 10 1.30 7.53 10.44
N LEU A 11 2.06 7.28 11.51
CA LEU A 11 3.45 7.74 11.61
C LEU A 11 4.42 6.84 10.83
N MET A 12 4.16 5.54 10.79
CA MET A 12 5.13 4.56 10.30
C MET A 12 4.99 4.38 8.79
N ARG A 13 6.08 4.66 8.08
CA ARG A 13 6.20 4.51 6.62
C ARG A 13 7.35 3.57 6.30
N TYR A 14 7.43 3.11 5.06
CA TYR A 14 8.58 2.33 4.59
C TYR A 14 8.91 2.62 3.13
N TYR A 15 10.13 2.31 2.73
CA TYR A 15 10.52 2.12 1.34
C TYR A 15 11.15 0.73 1.18
N LEU A 16 11.31 0.29 -0.07
CA LEU A 16 11.91 -0.99 -0.39
C LEU A 16 13.38 -0.78 -0.78
N GLU A 17 14.25 -1.55 -0.14
CA GLU A 17 15.69 -1.62 -0.45
C GLU A 17 16.04 -3.11 -0.49
N ASP A 18 16.52 -3.59 -1.64
CA ASP A 18 16.81 -5.01 -1.89
C ASP A 18 15.68 -5.98 -1.51
N GLY A 19 14.43 -5.56 -1.76
CA GLY A 19 13.22 -6.35 -1.45
C GLY A 19 12.85 -6.37 0.04
N ARG A 20 13.59 -5.69 0.91
CA ARG A 20 13.31 -5.56 2.34
C ARG A 20 12.66 -4.22 2.64
N ARG A 21 11.78 -4.18 3.64
CA ARG A 21 11.14 -2.95 4.10
C ARG A 21 12.07 -2.22 5.06
N VAL A 22 12.46 -1.00 4.71
CA VAL A 22 13.18 -0.09 5.62
C VAL A 22 12.22 0.96 6.12
N TYR A 23 12.00 1.00 7.43
CA TYR A 23 11.01 1.86 8.06
C TYR A 23 11.52 3.28 8.26
N THR A 24 10.63 4.25 8.12
CA THR A 24 10.94 5.68 8.25
C THR A 24 9.69 6.48 8.63
N LEU A 25 9.91 7.67 9.18
CA LEU A 25 8.85 8.66 9.42
C LEU A 25 8.79 9.70 8.29
N LYS A 26 9.75 9.68 7.37
CA LYS A 26 9.84 10.65 6.27
C LYS A 26 8.80 10.33 5.19
N LEU A 27 8.16 11.37 4.65
CA LEU A 27 7.20 11.24 3.54
C LEU A 27 7.89 10.87 2.21
N MET A 28 9.15 11.25 2.03
CA MET A 28 9.92 10.99 0.82
C MET A 28 11.31 10.44 1.17
N HIS A 29 11.82 9.57 0.32
CA HIS A 29 13.17 9.01 0.36
C HIS A 29 13.73 8.99 -1.07
N ASN A 30 14.89 9.60 -1.29
CA ASN A 30 15.54 9.71 -2.62
C ASN A 30 14.61 10.22 -3.74
N GLY A 31 13.73 11.20 -3.43
CA GLY A 31 12.74 11.73 -4.38
C GLY A 31 11.52 10.84 -4.62
N ILE A 32 11.49 9.62 -4.06
CA ILE A 32 10.37 8.68 -4.17
C ILE A 32 9.49 8.80 -2.90
N PRO A 33 8.16 8.90 -3.05
CA PRO A 33 7.27 8.89 -1.89
C PRO A 33 7.32 7.53 -1.17
N THR A 34 7.45 7.57 0.16
CA THR A 34 7.43 6.34 0.98
C THR A 34 6.00 5.79 1.07
N GLN A 35 5.84 4.52 1.40
CA GLN A 35 4.54 3.85 1.51
C GLN A 35 4.09 3.75 2.98
N SER A 36 2.79 3.64 3.22
CA SER A 36 2.27 3.39 4.59
C SER A 36 2.68 2.00 5.07
N ALA A 37 3.24 1.90 6.27
CA ALA A 37 3.58 0.61 6.86
C ALA A 37 2.35 -0.20 7.33
N HIS A 38 1.22 0.47 7.52
CA HIS A 38 -0.01 -0.17 7.99
C HIS A 38 -0.84 -0.67 6.79
N PRO A 39 -1.41 -1.89 6.88
CA PRO A 39 -2.27 -2.41 5.82
C PRO A 39 -3.57 -1.60 5.70
N ALA A 40 -4.22 -1.70 4.54
CA ALA A 40 -5.55 -1.14 4.34
C ALA A 40 -6.56 -1.78 5.31
N ARG A 41 -7.52 -0.99 5.80
CA ARG A 41 -8.56 -1.47 6.72
C ARG A 41 -9.44 -2.52 6.04
N PHE A 42 -9.60 -3.67 6.68
CA PHE A 42 -10.56 -4.68 6.25
C PHE A 42 -12.01 -4.24 6.54
N SER A 43 -12.91 -4.48 5.60
CA SER A 43 -14.35 -4.29 5.76
C SER A 43 -15.07 -5.54 5.26
N PRO A 44 -15.93 -6.19 6.07
CA PRO A 44 -16.67 -7.37 5.62
C PRO A 44 -17.56 -7.12 4.39
N ASP A 45 -18.21 -5.94 4.34
CA ASP A 45 -19.14 -5.56 3.27
C ASP A 45 -18.45 -5.16 1.95
N ASP A 46 -17.18 -4.72 2.02
CA ASP A 46 -16.34 -4.33 0.87
C ASP A 46 -17.07 -3.99 -0.46
N LYS A 47 -17.78 -2.84 -0.45
CA LYS A 47 -18.60 -2.36 -1.56
C LYS A 47 -17.87 -2.22 -2.90
N PHE A 48 -16.53 -2.11 -2.87
CA PHE A 48 -15.70 -1.93 -4.06
C PHE A 48 -14.94 -3.21 -4.46
N SER A 49 -15.34 -4.37 -3.93
CA SER A 49 -14.78 -5.68 -4.25
C SER A 49 -14.76 -5.96 -5.76
N GLN A 50 -15.85 -5.65 -6.48
CA GLN A 50 -15.95 -5.80 -7.93
C GLN A 50 -14.86 -5.03 -8.67
N TYR A 51 -14.65 -3.76 -8.33
CA TYR A 51 -13.61 -2.94 -8.96
C TYR A 51 -12.21 -3.49 -8.68
N ARG A 52 -11.94 -3.91 -7.43
CA ARG A 52 -10.66 -4.55 -7.09
C ARG A 52 -10.40 -5.81 -7.93
N LEU A 53 -11.41 -6.66 -8.11
CA LEU A 53 -11.30 -7.88 -8.91
C LEU A 53 -11.08 -7.55 -10.39
N GLN A 54 -11.82 -6.59 -10.96
CA GLN A 54 -11.64 -6.15 -12.34
C GLN A 54 -10.23 -5.60 -12.60
N THR A 55 -9.69 -4.79 -11.69
CA THR A 55 -8.31 -4.32 -11.78
C THR A 55 -7.31 -5.47 -11.74
N LYS A 56 -7.48 -6.43 -10.82
CA LYS A 56 -6.61 -7.61 -10.74
C LYS A 56 -6.65 -8.45 -12.02
N MET A 57 -7.83 -8.64 -12.60
CA MET A 57 -7.99 -9.35 -13.87
C MET A 57 -7.30 -8.61 -15.03
N ARG A 58 -7.48 -7.30 -15.14
CA ARG A 58 -6.88 -6.48 -16.21
C ARG A 58 -5.36 -6.56 -16.26
N PHE A 59 -4.72 -6.65 -15.10
CA PHE A 59 -3.26 -6.70 -14.98
C PHE A 59 -2.70 -8.12 -14.82
N ASN A 60 -3.51 -9.16 -15.06
CA ASN A 60 -3.13 -10.56 -14.83
C ASN A 60 -2.54 -10.82 -13.43
N LEU A 61 -3.01 -10.06 -12.43
CA LEU A 61 -2.62 -10.19 -11.02
C LEU A 61 -3.57 -11.10 -10.23
N LEU A 62 -4.69 -11.51 -10.86
CA LEU A 62 -5.58 -12.49 -10.29
C LEU A 62 -4.96 -13.88 -10.51
N LYS A 63 -4.23 -14.37 -9.51
CA LYS A 63 -3.90 -15.79 -9.41
C LYS A 63 -5.22 -16.52 -9.14
N LEU A 64 -5.85 -17.02 -10.20
CA LEU A 64 -6.79 -18.12 -10.07
C LEU A 64 -5.98 -19.32 -9.57
N ASP A 65 -6.59 -20.24 -8.83
CA ASP A 65 -5.90 -21.41 -8.30
C ASP A 65 -5.28 -22.22 -9.45
N GLU A 66 -4.05 -21.86 -9.83
CA GLU A 66 -3.17 -22.71 -10.63
C GLU A 66 -2.90 -23.89 -9.71
N LYS A 67 -3.64 -24.99 -9.93
CA LYS A 67 -3.23 -26.28 -9.42
C LYS A 67 -1.78 -26.46 -9.89
N GLU A 68 -0.83 -26.37 -8.97
CA GLU A 68 0.54 -26.80 -9.25
C GLU A 68 0.42 -28.20 -9.86
N LYS A 69 0.91 -28.35 -11.09
CA LYS A 69 1.00 -29.63 -11.77
C LYS A 69 2.10 -30.48 -11.15
#